data_AF-A0A970BJZ1-F1
#
_entry.id   AF-A0A970BJZ1-F1
#
_cell.length_a   1.000
_cell.length_b   1.000
_cell.length_c   1.000
_cell.angle_alpha   90.00
_cell.angle_beta   90.00
_cell.angle_gamma   90.00
#
_symmetry.space_group_name_H-M   'P 1'
#
loop_
_entity.id
_entity.type
_entity.pdbx_description
1 polymer ?
#
loop_
_entity_poly.entity_id
_entity_poly.type
_entity_poly.pdbx_seq_one_letter_code
_entity_poly.pdbx_strand_id
1 'polypeptide(L)' 'IVRQAFAWSEKVVYPEAENQYYWDLPLTNELILRDAGVPKDNITSCRICTACNQKLFFSYRGAGGRTGRMGAVLGLLD' A
#
# COMPACT_ATOMS: atom_id res chain seq x y z
N ILE A 1 15.24 -5.17 -7.01
CA ILE A 1 14.52 -4.07 -7.70
C ILE A 1 14.23 -2.92 -6.72
N VAL A 2 13.23 -2.99 -5.82
CA VAL A 2 12.90 -1.86 -4.90
C VAL A 2 14.09 -1.39 -4.06
N ARG A 3 14.83 -2.33 -3.43
CA ARG A 3 16.04 -2.03 -2.62
C ARG A 3 17.16 -1.33 -3.39
N GLN A 4 17.19 -1.44 -4.72
CA GLN A 4 18.20 -0.83 -5.58
C GLN A 4 17.71 0.47 -6.22
N ALA A 5 16.39 0.67 -6.30
CA ALA A 5 15.78 1.80 -6.98
C ALA A 5 15.56 3.01 -6.06
N PHE A 6 15.40 2.81 -4.75
CA PHE A 6 15.00 3.88 -3.83
C PHE A 6 15.86 3.90 -2.56
N ALA A 7 16.38 5.09 -2.22
CA ALA A 7 17.22 5.30 -1.04
C ALA A 7 16.48 5.05 0.29
N TRP A 8 15.16 5.16 0.30
CA TRP A 8 14.29 4.90 1.45
C TRP A 8 13.77 3.47 1.54
N SER A 9 14.23 2.56 0.68
CA SER A 9 13.69 1.20 0.55
C SER A 9 13.68 0.37 1.85
N GLU A 10 14.70 0.52 2.70
CA GLU A 10 14.79 -0.13 4.02
C GLU A 10 13.66 0.29 4.97
N LYS A 11 13.03 1.46 4.75
CA LYS A 11 11.91 1.93 5.58
C LYS A 11 10.59 1.24 5.25
N VAL A 12 10.48 0.63 4.08
CA VAL A 12 9.22 0.07 3.57
C VAL A 12 9.25 -1.42 3.35
N VAL A 13 10.44 -2.03 3.19
CA VAL A 13 10.61 -3.49 3.12
C VAL A 13 11.53 -3.93 4.24
N TYR A 14 11.00 -4.66 5.21
CA TYR A 14 11.74 -5.12 6.37
C TYR A 14 11.51 -6.61 6.64
N PRO A 15 12.50 -7.32 7.21
CA PRO A 15 12.39 -8.75 7.48
C PRO A 15 11.30 -9.02 8.51
N GLU A 16 10.51 -10.06 8.27
CA GLU A 16 9.49 -10.56 9.21
C GLU A 16 9.87 -11.95 9.73
N ALA A 17 10.46 -12.80 8.87
CA ALA A 17 11.03 -14.09 9.22
C ALA A 17 12.14 -14.49 8.22
N GLU A 18 12.73 -15.68 8.39
CA GLU A 18 13.72 -16.19 7.44
C GLU A 18 13.13 -16.28 6.03
N ASN A 19 13.77 -15.58 5.08
CA ASN A 19 13.30 -15.44 3.70
C ASN A 19 11.89 -14.83 3.54
N GLN A 20 11.36 -14.17 4.56
CA GLN A 20 10.07 -13.48 4.52
C GLN A 20 10.23 -12.01 4.88
N TYR A 21 9.56 -11.17 4.10
CA TYR A 21 9.65 -9.72 4.23
C TYR A 21 8.25 -9.13 4.27
N TYR A 22 8.05 -8.22 5.20
CA TYR A 22 6.90 -7.34 5.20
C TYR A 22 7.15 -6.17 4.25
N TRP A 23 6.11 -5.74 3.55
CA TRP A 23 6.15 -4.58 2.67
C TRP A 23 5.02 -3.59 3.00
N ASP A 24 5.36 -2.42 3.52
CA ASP A 24 4.42 -1.29 3.69
C ASP A 24 4.17 -0.61 2.34
N LEU A 25 3.21 -1.15 1.59
CA LEU A 25 2.78 -0.60 0.29
C LEU A 25 2.23 0.84 0.40
N PRO A 26 1.41 1.20 1.40
CA PRO A 26 0.98 2.59 1.60
C PRO A 26 2.15 3.58 1.75
N LEU A 27 3.11 3.29 2.64
CA LEU A 27 4.29 4.15 2.84
C LEU A 27 5.17 4.21 1.59
N THR A 28 5.28 3.10 0.85
CA THR A 28 5.98 3.08 -0.44
C THR A 28 5.38 4.09 -1.42
N ASN A 29 4.05 4.11 -1.57
CA ASN A 29 3.39 5.07 -2.46
C ASN A 29 3.49 6.51 -1.95
N GLU A 30 3.39 6.74 -0.64
CA GLU A 30 3.60 8.08 -0.05
C GLU A 30 5.00 8.61 -0.41
N LEU A 31 6.05 7.81 -0.25
CA LEU A 31 7.42 8.22 -0.54
C LEU A 31 7.65 8.45 -2.03
N ILE A 32 7.07 7.62 -2.90
CA ILE A 32 7.09 7.84 -4.36
C ILE A 32 6.43 9.18 -4.73
N LEU A 33 5.26 9.49 -4.17
CA LEU A 33 4.56 10.76 -4.43
C LEU A 33 5.36 11.97 -3.94
N ARG A 34 6.01 11.84 -2.78
CA ARG A 34 6.87 12.89 -2.21
C ARG A 34 8.12 13.12 -3.06
N ASP A 35 8.78 12.06 -3.51
CA ASP A 35 9.92 12.15 -4.44
C ASP A 35 9.51 12.78 -5.79
N ALA A 36 8.25 12.58 -6.22
CA ALA A 36 7.67 13.24 -7.38
C ALA A 36 7.26 14.71 -7.14
N GLY A 37 7.44 15.23 -5.92
CA GLY A 37 7.20 16.63 -5.57
C GLY A 37 5.83 16.93 -4.96
N VAL A 38 4.99 15.93 -4.65
CA VAL A 38 3.71 16.14 -3.97
C VAL A 38 3.97 16.50 -2.49
N PRO A 39 3.48 17.65 -1.99
CA PRO A 39 3.62 18.01 -0.58
C PRO A 39 2.98 16.97 0.34
N LYS A 40 3.65 16.64 1.45
CA LYS A 40 3.15 15.66 2.42
C LYS A 40 1.73 15.98 2.90
N ASP A 41 1.44 17.25 3.12
CA ASP A 41 0.14 17.72 3.62
C ASP A 41 -1.00 17.51 2.60
N ASN A 42 -0.67 17.25 1.34
CA ASN A 42 -1.63 16.92 0.28
C ASN A 42 -1.81 15.40 0.10
N ILE A 43 -1.17 14.56 0.92
CA ILE A 43 -1.24 13.10 0.83
C ILE A 43 -2.01 12.57 2.04
N THR A 44 -3.17 11.98 1.79
CA THR A 44 -3.97 11.32 2.82
C THR A 44 -3.95 9.80 2.61
N SER A 45 -3.64 9.06 3.66
CA SER A 45 -3.75 7.60 3.68
C SER A 45 -4.83 7.16 4.66
N CYS A 46 -5.72 6.25 4.26
CA CYS A 46 -6.72 5.67 5.16
C CYS A 46 -6.11 4.72 6.20
N ARG A 47 -4.88 4.22 5.98
CA ARG A 47 -4.18 3.24 6.82
C ARG A 47 -5.02 1.98 7.16
N ILE A 48 -5.95 1.60 6.27
CA ILE A 48 -6.80 0.42 6.42
C ILE A 48 -6.16 -0.80 5.74
N CYS A 49 -6.14 -1.94 6.43
CA CYS A 49 -5.74 -3.23 5.84
C CYS A 49 -6.95 -4.06 5.43
N THR A 50 -7.05 -4.43 4.15
CA THR A 50 -8.14 -5.26 3.62
C THR A 50 -8.10 -6.70 4.15
N ALA A 51 -6.91 -7.26 4.40
CA ALA A 51 -6.77 -8.60 4.98
C ALA A 51 -7.17 -8.66 6.46
N CYS A 52 -6.98 -7.58 7.22
CA CYS A 52 -7.40 -7.49 8.62
C CYS A 52 -8.90 -7.22 8.77
N ASN A 53 -9.53 -6.58 7.78
CA ASN A 53 -10.91 -6.09 7.85
C ASN A 53 -11.84 -6.80 6.85
N GLN A 54 -11.79 -8.13 6.80
CA GLN A 54 -12.54 -8.94 5.81
C GLN A 54 -14.07 -8.90 5.96
N LYS A 55 -14.60 -8.35 7.06
CA LYS A 55 -16.04 -8.05 7.20
C LYS A 55 -16.50 -6.90 6.30
N LEU A 56 -15.58 -6.01 5.92
CA LEU A 56 -15.86 -4.79 5.15
C LEU A 56 -15.25 -4.82 3.75
N PHE A 57 -14.18 -5.59 3.54
CA PHE A 57 -13.43 -5.59 2.28
C PHE A 57 -13.18 -7.00 1.75
N PHE A 58 -13.14 -7.14 0.43
CA PHE A 58 -12.54 -8.31 -0.19
C PHE A 58 -11.01 -8.27 -0.04
N SER A 59 -10.39 -9.40 0.27
CA SER A 59 -8.93 -9.54 0.34
C SER A 59 -8.50 -10.84 -0.31
N TYR A 60 -7.76 -10.75 -1.42
CA TYR A 60 -7.28 -11.94 -2.14
C TYR A 60 -6.36 -12.79 -1.28
N ARG A 61 -5.42 -12.15 -0.57
CA ARG A 61 -4.52 -12.81 0.40
C ARG A 61 -5.30 -13.36 1.58
N GLY A 62 -6.18 -12.56 2.17
CA GLY A 62 -6.96 -12.94 3.36
C GLY A 62 -7.93 -14.10 3.10
N ALA A 63 -8.47 -14.21 1.88
CA ALA A 63 -9.40 -15.25 1.48
C ALA A 63 -8.74 -16.50 0.84
N GLY A 64 -7.40 -16.60 0.84
CA GLY A 64 -6.71 -17.75 0.24
C GLY A 64 -6.88 -17.88 -1.27
N GLY A 65 -7.11 -16.77 -1.98
CA GLY A 65 -7.04 -16.70 -3.45
C GLY A 65 -8.37 -16.60 -4.20
N ARG A 66 -9.54 -16.83 -3.58
CA ARG A 66 -10.85 -16.67 -4.26
C ARG A 66 -11.73 -15.67 -3.51
N THR A 67 -11.99 -14.52 -4.13
CA THR A 67 -12.78 -13.43 -3.54
C THR A 67 -13.25 -12.43 -4.61
N GLY A 68 -14.12 -11.49 -4.25
CA GLY A 68 -14.59 -10.39 -5.09
C GLY A 68 -13.54 -9.28 -5.30
N ARG A 69 -13.96 -8.11 -5.79
CA ARG A 69 -13.11 -6.92 -5.95
C ARG A 69 -13.88 -5.68 -5.51
N MET A 70 -13.17 -4.71 -4.95
CA MET A 70 -13.69 -3.36 -4.73
C MET A 70 -13.40 -2.49 -5.97
N GLY A 71 -14.15 -1.40 -6.11
CA GLY A 71 -13.83 -0.32 -7.05
C GLY A 71 -13.51 0.97 -6.30
N ALA A 72 -12.57 1.75 -6.82
CA ALA A 72 -12.32 3.13 -6.40
C ALA A 72 -12.65 4.05 -7.58
N VAL A 73 -13.43 5.10 -7.33
CA VAL A 73 -13.91 6.03 -8.37
C VAL A 73 -13.63 7.47 -7.95
N LEU A 74 -13.26 8.31 -8.91
CA LEU A 74 -13.05 9.74 -8.75
C LEU A 74 -13.57 10.43 -10.01
N GLY A 75 -14.27 11.55 -9.86
CA GLY A 75 -14.79 12.34 -10.96
C GLY A 75 -14.86 13.81 -10.57
N LEU A 76 -14.88 14.67 -11.59
CA LEU A 76 -15.24 16.08 -11.43
C LEU A 76 -16.77 16.18 -11.47
N LEU A 77 -17.33 17.10 -10.69
CA LEU A 77 -18.72 17.48 -10.83
C LEU A 77 -18.77 18.63 -11.85
N ASP A 78 -19.71 18.53 -12.80
CA ASP A 78 -20.00 19.60 -13.76
C ASP A 78 -20.71 20.79 -13.08
#